data_AF-A0A7W6C9P9-F1
#
_entry.id   AF-A0A7W6C9P9-F1
#
_cell.length_a   1.000
_cell.length_b   1.000
_cell.length_c   1.000
_cell.angle_alpha   90.00
_cell.angle_beta   90.00
_cell.angle_gamma   90.00
#
_symmetry.space_group_name_H-M   'P 1'
#
loop_
_entity.id
_entity.type
_entity.pdbx_description
1 polymer ?
#
loop_
_entity_poly.entity_id
_entity_poly.type
_entity_poly.pdbx_seq_one_letter_code
_entity_poly.pdbx_strand_id
1 'polypeptide(L)'
;MEELKGTTRLYLDDRPLVEGIIAAKQAHERLIEEVYNYEADGGLILEGGSTSLLNRMARNSYWSADFRWHIMRHKLADQETFMKAAKARVKQMLHPTAGHSLIQELVNLWNEPRLRPMLKEIDGYRYAILFASQNQITPDMLLQLDADMEGKLIDGIAQEYFIHARQQEQKFPRVNAAAFDGFEGHPFGMY
;
A
#
# COMPACT_ATOMS: atom_id res chain seq x y z
N MET A 1 5.05 17.60 -11.95
CA MET A 1 4.99 17.21 -10.53
C MET A 1 5.35 18.44 -9.68
N GLU A 2 4.61 19.54 -9.85
CA GLU A 2 4.77 20.78 -9.07
C GLU A 2 3.72 20.87 -7.95
N GLU A 3 2.55 20.24 -8.10
CA GLU A 3 1.46 20.27 -7.13
C GLU A 3 1.78 19.62 -5.77
N LEU A 4 2.81 18.76 -5.69
CA LEU A 4 3.27 18.16 -4.43
C LEU A 4 4.36 19.00 -3.73
N LYS A 5 4.89 20.05 -4.38
CA LYS A 5 5.82 20.97 -3.71
C LYS A 5 5.02 21.80 -2.71
N GLY A 6 5.22 21.53 -1.43
CA GLY A 6 4.51 22.20 -0.34
C GLY A 6 3.52 21.31 0.43
N THR A 7 3.38 20.02 0.08
CA THR A 7 2.55 19.08 0.84
C THR A 7 3.38 18.34 1.91
N THR A 8 2.81 18.15 3.11
CA THR A 8 3.39 17.32 4.17
C THR A 8 2.72 15.94 4.19
N ARG A 9 3.50 14.86 4.25
CA ARG A 9 2.96 13.50 4.35
C ARG A 9 2.60 13.17 5.79
N LEU A 10 1.33 12.84 6.01
CA LEU A 10 0.82 12.32 7.27
C LEU A 10 0.56 10.82 7.13
N TYR A 11 0.97 10.05 8.13
CA TYR A 11 0.68 8.62 8.21
C TYR A 11 -0.43 8.43 9.24
N LEU A 12 -1.44 7.61 8.92
CA LEU A 12 -2.57 7.34 9.82
C LEU A 12 -2.17 6.64 11.13
N ASP A 13 -0.99 6.01 11.13
CA ASP A 13 -0.44 5.36 12.30
C ASP A 13 1.07 5.22 12.16
N ASP A 14 1.77 5.27 13.30
CA ASP A 14 3.18 4.94 13.46
C ASP A 14 3.39 3.71 14.36
N ARG A 15 2.30 2.99 14.68
CA ARG A 15 2.34 1.83 15.58
C ARG A 15 3.40 0.79 15.20
N PRO A 16 4.10 0.21 16.18
CA PRO A 16 5.00 -0.91 15.95
C PRO A 16 4.26 -2.12 15.36
N LEU A 17 4.90 -2.83 14.42
CA LEU A 17 4.33 -4.03 13.81
C LEU A 17 3.97 -5.10 14.85
N VAL A 18 4.67 -5.15 16.00
CA VAL A 18 4.40 -6.10 17.10
C VAL A 18 2.97 -5.99 17.64
N GLU A 19 2.29 -4.87 17.45
CA GLU A 19 0.92 -4.67 17.89
C GLU A 19 -0.14 -5.06 16.85
N GLY A 20 0.26 -5.56 15.68
CA GLY A 20 -0.65 -5.91 14.60
C GLY A 20 -0.76 -4.84 13.52
N ILE A 21 -1.16 -5.28 12.32
CA ILE A 21 -1.65 -4.37 11.28
C ILE A 21 -2.91 -3.67 11.81
N ILE A 22 -2.95 -2.33 11.68
CA ILE A 22 -4.11 -1.55 12.10
C ILE A 22 -5.40 -2.10 11.48
N ALA A 23 -6.42 -2.32 12.32
CA ALA A 23 -7.70 -2.80 11.85
C ALA A 23 -8.39 -1.71 11.00
N ALA A 24 -9.06 -2.12 9.92
CA ALA A 24 -9.69 -1.15 9.01
C ALA A 24 -10.68 -0.20 9.70
N LYS A 25 -11.35 -0.63 10.78
CA LYS A 25 -12.24 0.23 11.57
C LYS A 25 -11.45 1.36 12.25
N GLN A 26 -10.38 1.00 12.94
CA GLN A 26 -9.51 1.94 13.64
C GLN A 26 -8.82 2.90 12.66
N ALA A 27 -8.33 2.38 11.52
CA ALA A 27 -7.74 3.21 10.47
C ALA A 27 -8.75 4.23 9.90
N HIS A 28 -10.02 3.83 9.78
CA HIS A 28 -11.07 4.72 9.31
C HIS A 28 -11.44 5.79 10.36
N GLU A 29 -11.52 5.43 11.63
CA GLU A 29 -11.74 6.37 12.74
C GLU A 29 -10.62 7.41 12.82
N ARG A 30 -9.35 6.98 12.75
CA ARG A 30 -8.21 7.89 12.72
C ARG A 30 -8.18 8.77 11.48
N LEU A 31 -8.52 8.23 10.31
CA LEU A 31 -8.60 9.01 9.08
C LEU A 31 -9.65 10.14 9.20
N ILE A 32 -10.79 9.88 9.85
CA ILE A 32 -11.79 10.93 10.13
C ILE A 32 -11.19 12.00 11.05
N GLU A 33 -10.49 11.60 12.11
CA GLU A 33 -9.85 12.51 13.06
C GLU A 33 -8.81 13.40 12.39
N GLU A 34 -7.95 12.83 11.53
CA GLU A 34 -6.98 13.60 10.75
C GLU A 34 -7.68 14.57 9.79
N VAL A 35 -8.74 14.14 9.08
CA VAL A 35 -9.46 15.06 8.20
C VAL A 35 -10.08 16.23 8.97
N TYR A 36 -10.62 15.97 10.17
CA TYR A 36 -11.16 17.01 11.04
C TYR A 36 -10.08 17.97 11.54
N ASN A 37 -8.92 17.45 11.98
CA ASN A 37 -7.82 18.27 12.51
C ASN A 37 -7.24 19.24 11.48
N TYR A 38 -7.33 18.92 10.20
CA TYR A 38 -6.78 19.72 9.11
C TYR A 38 -7.86 20.37 8.23
N GLU A 39 -9.12 20.41 8.67
CA GLU A 39 -10.22 21.01 7.88
C GLU A 39 -9.98 22.51 7.61
N ALA A 40 -9.38 23.21 8.56
CA ALA A 40 -9.11 24.65 8.49
C ALA A 40 -7.98 25.01 7.51
N ASP A 41 -7.14 24.03 7.14
CA ASP A 41 -5.99 24.23 6.25
C ASP A 41 -6.39 24.20 4.75
N GLY A 42 -7.69 24.02 4.48
CA GLY A 42 -8.33 24.23 3.18
C GLY A 42 -8.50 22.97 2.35
N GLY A 43 -7.49 22.10 2.26
CA GLY A 43 -7.58 20.90 1.42
C GLY A 43 -6.60 19.80 1.80
N LEU A 44 -7.06 18.55 1.65
CA LEU A 44 -6.29 17.35 1.95
C LEU A 44 -6.23 16.42 0.75
N ILE A 45 -5.09 15.72 0.61
CA ILE A 45 -4.91 14.66 -0.36
C ILE A 45 -5.00 13.32 0.37
N LEU A 46 -6.03 12.54 0.07
CA LEU A 46 -6.16 11.17 0.54
C LEU A 46 -5.57 10.22 -0.51
N GLU A 47 -4.42 9.61 -0.21
CA GLU A 47 -3.70 8.70 -1.10
C GLU A 47 -3.56 7.31 -0.46
N GLY A 48 -3.92 6.26 -1.19
CA GLY A 48 -3.66 4.89 -0.77
C GLY A 48 -4.46 3.82 -1.50
N GLY A 49 -4.10 2.56 -1.26
CA GLY A 49 -4.69 1.38 -1.91
C GLY A 49 -5.32 0.37 -0.94
N SER A 50 -5.57 0.75 0.31
CA SER A 50 -6.14 -0.17 1.31
C SER A 50 -7.61 -0.50 0.96
N THR A 51 -7.83 -1.68 0.41
CA THR A 51 -9.16 -2.15 -0.01
C THR A 51 -10.17 -2.10 1.13
N SER A 52 -9.78 -2.54 2.33
CA SER A 52 -10.68 -2.60 3.49
C SER A 52 -11.02 -1.22 4.06
N LEU A 53 -10.07 -0.27 4.02
CA LEU A 53 -10.30 1.12 4.41
C LEU A 53 -11.21 1.83 3.40
N LEU A 54 -10.93 1.72 2.10
CA LEU A 54 -11.77 2.31 1.04
C LEU A 54 -13.21 1.80 1.10
N ASN A 55 -13.42 0.50 1.33
CA ASN A 55 -14.76 -0.05 1.51
C ASN A 55 -15.48 0.45 2.77
N ARG A 56 -14.74 0.80 3.83
CA ARG A 56 -15.32 1.44 5.01
C ARG A 56 -15.69 2.88 4.75
N MET A 57 -14.83 3.62 4.07
CA MET A 57 -15.15 4.98 3.63
C MET A 57 -16.42 4.97 2.77
N ALA A 58 -16.52 4.04 1.82
CA ALA A 58 -17.68 3.92 0.95
C ALA A 58 -19.02 3.62 1.65
N ARG A 59 -18.99 3.17 2.91
CA ARG A 59 -20.19 2.81 3.69
C ARG A 59 -20.47 3.79 4.83
N ASN A 60 -19.67 4.84 4.98
CA ASN A 60 -19.78 5.76 6.10
C ASN A 60 -20.26 7.14 5.62
N SER A 61 -21.35 7.62 6.21
CA SER A 61 -21.99 8.89 5.85
C SER A 61 -21.15 10.13 6.15
N TYR A 62 -20.08 10.02 6.96
CA TYR A 62 -19.14 11.11 7.19
C TYR A 62 -18.62 11.69 5.86
N TRP A 63 -18.30 10.83 4.90
CA TRP A 63 -17.77 11.25 3.60
C TRP A 63 -18.81 11.87 2.66
N SER A 64 -20.10 11.83 3.04
CA SER A 64 -21.18 12.55 2.37
C SER A 64 -21.38 13.97 2.92
N ALA A 65 -20.62 14.39 3.94
CA ALA A 65 -20.67 15.75 4.48
C ALA A 65 -20.20 16.78 3.43
N ASP A 66 -20.18 18.06 3.81
CA ASP A 66 -19.88 19.24 2.97
C ASP A 66 -18.40 19.30 2.48
N PHE A 67 -17.94 18.21 1.87
CA PHE A 67 -16.66 18.08 1.21
C PHE A 67 -16.82 18.28 -0.29
N ARG A 68 -15.83 18.96 -0.88
CA ARG A 68 -15.65 19.00 -2.32
C ARG A 68 -14.54 18.03 -2.72
N TRP A 69 -14.86 17.12 -3.63
CA TRP A 69 -13.97 16.04 -4.03
C TRP A 69 -13.38 16.24 -5.41
N HIS A 70 -12.07 15.97 -5.52
CA HIS A 70 -11.37 15.66 -6.75
C HIS A 70 -10.85 14.24 -6.66
N ILE A 71 -11.34 13.35 -7.52
CA ILE A 71 -11.04 11.91 -7.41
C ILE A 71 -10.26 11.43 -8.61
N MET A 72 -9.07 10.88 -8.35
CA MET A 72 -8.25 10.20 -9.35
C MET A 72 -8.18 8.72 -9.01
N ARG A 73 -8.70 7.87 -9.90
CA ARG A 73 -8.55 6.40 -9.80
C ARG A 73 -7.52 5.92 -10.82
N HIS A 74 -6.36 5.49 -10.34
CA HIS A 74 -5.37 4.80 -11.15
C HIS A 74 -5.84 3.37 -11.41
N LYS A 75 -6.17 3.06 -12.66
CA LYS A 75 -6.55 1.70 -13.07
C LYS A 75 -5.31 0.83 -13.27
N LEU A 76 -5.44 -0.46 -12.99
CA LEU A 76 -4.45 -1.47 -13.35
C LEU A 76 -4.17 -1.41 -14.86
N ALA A 77 -2.91 -1.18 -15.21
CA ALA A 77 -2.43 -1.26 -16.59
C ALA A 77 -2.45 -2.71 -17.11
N ASP A 78 -2.16 -2.91 -18.39
CA ASP A 78 -1.92 -4.25 -18.91
C ASP A 78 -0.75 -4.93 -18.17
N GLN A 79 -0.70 -6.26 -18.25
CA GLN A 79 0.25 -7.05 -17.47
C GLN A 79 1.71 -6.69 -17.80
N GLU A 80 2.05 -6.43 -19.06
CA GLU A 80 3.43 -6.11 -19.44
C GLU A 80 3.86 -4.78 -18.84
N THR A 81 3.05 -3.74 -19.01
CA THR A 81 3.29 -2.40 -18.46
C THR A 81 3.38 -2.44 -16.93
N PHE A 82 2.44 -3.12 -16.26
CA PHE A 82 2.46 -3.25 -14.81
C PHE A 82 3.71 -3.99 -14.34
N MET A 83 4.02 -5.15 -14.93
CA MET A 83 5.16 -5.97 -14.51
C MET A 83 6.48 -5.23 -14.69
N LYS A 84 6.65 -4.46 -15.78
CA LYS A 84 7.83 -3.62 -15.98
C LYS A 84 8.00 -2.60 -14.85
N ALA A 85 6.92 -1.89 -14.48
CA ALA A 85 6.95 -0.92 -13.38
C ALA A 85 7.16 -1.59 -12.02
N ALA A 86 6.49 -2.71 -11.76
CA ALA A 86 6.60 -3.46 -10.52
C ALA A 86 8.01 -4.01 -10.31
N LYS A 87 8.63 -4.63 -11.32
CA LYS A 87 10.02 -5.10 -11.24
C LYS A 87 10.99 -3.97 -10.95
N ALA A 88 10.82 -2.81 -11.61
CA ALA A 88 11.63 -1.63 -11.34
C ALA A 88 11.48 -1.14 -9.90
N ARG A 89 10.25 -1.11 -9.38
CA ARG A 89 9.96 -0.74 -7.99
C ARG A 89 10.57 -1.73 -7.00
N VAL A 90 10.44 -3.03 -7.23
CA VAL A 90 11.04 -4.06 -6.38
C VAL A 90 12.56 -3.93 -6.37
N LYS A 91 13.19 -3.73 -7.53
CA LYS A 91 14.63 -3.48 -7.61
C LYS A 91 15.06 -2.27 -6.75
N GLN A 92 14.30 -1.18 -6.77
CA GLN A 92 14.54 -0.02 -5.90
C GLN A 92 14.33 -0.33 -4.42
N MET A 93 13.42 -1.24 -4.07
CA MET A 93 13.20 -1.68 -2.69
C MET A 93 14.29 -2.63 -2.19
N LEU A 94 14.90 -3.41 -3.08
CA LEU A 94 16.06 -4.24 -2.77
C LEU A 94 17.35 -3.42 -2.66
N HIS A 95 17.45 -2.33 -3.44
CA HIS A 95 18.62 -1.43 -3.47
C HIS A 95 18.19 0.03 -3.31
N PRO A 96 17.70 0.43 -2.11
CA PRO A 96 17.25 1.79 -1.89
C PRO A 96 18.44 2.77 -1.85
N THR A 97 18.20 4.02 -2.25
CA THR A 97 19.19 5.09 -2.13
C THR A 97 19.41 5.55 -0.69
N ALA A 98 18.42 5.35 0.18
CA ALA A 98 18.46 5.68 1.60
C ALA A 98 17.54 4.73 2.39
N GLY A 99 17.89 4.46 3.66
CA GLY A 99 17.15 3.54 4.51
C GLY A 99 17.54 2.06 4.31
N HIS A 100 16.81 1.17 4.97
CA HIS A 100 17.00 -0.27 4.81
C HIS A 100 16.33 -0.77 3.53
N SER A 101 16.94 -1.77 2.89
CA SER A 101 16.26 -2.54 1.85
C SER A 101 15.16 -3.42 2.44
N LEU A 102 14.20 -3.83 1.60
CA LEU A 102 13.13 -4.76 2.01
C LEU A 102 13.69 -6.02 2.67
N ILE A 103 14.83 -6.53 2.20
CA ILE A 103 15.44 -7.74 2.76
C ILE A 103 16.14 -7.44 4.08
N GLN A 104 16.80 -6.29 4.23
CA GLN A 104 17.35 -5.86 5.51
C GLN A 104 16.25 -5.68 6.55
N GLU A 105 15.14 -5.04 6.18
CA GLU A 105 13.95 -4.91 7.04
C GLU A 105 13.41 -6.29 7.43
N LEU A 106 13.24 -7.19 6.46
CA LEU A 106 12.79 -8.56 6.72
C LEU A 106 13.69 -9.27 7.73
N VAL A 107 15.00 -9.26 7.53
CA VAL A 107 15.96 -9.94 8.40
C VAL A 107 15.92 -9.37 9.81
N ASN A 108 15.87 -8.04 9.94
CA ASN A 108 15.75 -7.37 11.23
C ASN A 108 14.48 -7.80 11.98
N LEU A 109 13.33 -7.85 11.29
CA LEU A 109 12.05 -8.22 11.87
C LEU A 109 11.93 -9.74 12.12
N TRP A 110 12.60 -10.58 11.33
CA TRP A 110 12.54 -12.05 11.42
C TRP A 110 13.15 -12.60 12.72
N ASN A 111 14.05 -11.82 13.33
CA ASN A 111 14.68 -12.12 14.61
C ASN A 111 13.70 -12.10 15.78
N GLU A 112 12.54 -11.45 15.65
CA GLU A 112 11.45 -11.52 16.63
C GLU A 112 10.41 -12.56 16.19
N PRO A 113 10.34 -13.75 16.82
CA PRO A 113 9.45 -14.82 16.41
C PRO A 113 7.96 -14.42 16.37
N ARG A 114 7.55 -13.48 17.22
CA ARG A 114 6.17 -12.99 17.29
C ARG A 114 5.75 -12.21 16.02
N LEU A 115 6.71 -11.65 15.27
CA LEU A 115 6.44 -10.91 14.04
C LEU A 115 6.28 -11.80 12.80
N ARG A 116 6.78 -13.04 12.85
CA ARG A 116 6.81 -13.93 11.67
C ARG A 116 5.44 -14.22 11.06
N PRO A 117 4.36 -14.44 11.84
CA PRO A 117 3.02 -14.59 11.26
C PRO A 117 2.58 -13.32 10.52
N MET A 118 2.86 -12.13 11.05
CA MET A 118 2.45 -10.88 10.42
C MET A 118 3.22 -10.56 9.14
N LEU A 119 4.53 -10.85 9.12
CA LEU A 119 5.34 -10.71 7.90
C LEU A 119 4.81 -11.58 6.76
N LYS A 120 4.20 -12.73 7.08
CA LYS A 120 3.56 -13.61 6.11
C LYS A 120 2.22 -13.08 5.60
N GLU A 121 1.67 -12.01 6.15
CA GLU A 121 0.42 -11.38 5.67
C GLU A 121 0.69 -10.16 4.79
N ILE A 122 1.95 -9.74 4.67
CA ILE A 122 2.34 -8.53 3.93
C ILE A 122 3.02 -8.94 2.62
N ASP A 123 2.50 -8.44 1.50
CA ASP A 123 3.10 -8.68 0.18
C ASP A 123 4.55 -8.15 0.12
N GLY A 124 5.39 -8.78 -0.67
CA GLY A 124 6.83 -8.60 -0.67
C GLY A 124 7.52 -9.47 0.38
N TYR A 125 7.19 -9.28 1.67
CA TYR A 125 7.72 -10.11 2.75
C TYR A 125 7.23 -11.56 2.64
N ARG A 126 5.93 -11.75 2.43
CA ARG A 126 5.31 -13.08 2.22
C ARG A 126 6.01 -13.84 1.10
N TYR A 127 6.23 -13.20 -0.05
CA TYR A 127 6.96 -13.83 -1.15
C TYR A 127 8.43 -14.08 -0.84
N ALA A 128 9.15 -13.13 -0.24
CA ALA A 128 10.56 -13.32 0.09
C ALA A 128 10.78 -14.50 1.06
N ILE A 129 9.91 -14.68 2.05
CA ILE A 129 9.91 -15.82 2.97
C ILE A 129 9.62 -17.13 2.21
N LEU A 130 8.62 -17.13 1.32
CA LEU A 130 8.29 -18.29 0.49
C LEU A 130 9.47 -18.67 -0.41
N PHE A 131 10.10 -17.67 -1.06
CA PHE A 131 11.25 -17.85 -1.93
C PHE A 131 12.44 -18.45 -1.17
N ALA A 132 12.76 -17.95 0.02
CA ALA A 132 13.80 -18.52 0.87
C ALA A 132 13.52 -20.00 1.18
N SER A 133 12.28 -20.30 1.58
CA SER A 133 11.85 -21.68 1.87
C SER A 133 11.94 -22.60 0.65
N GLN A 134 11.54 -22.13 -0.54
CA GLN A 134 11.58 -22.92 -1.78
C GLN A 134 13.00 -23.24 -2.23
N ASN A 135 13.94 -22.34 -1.94
CA ASN A 135 15.35 -22.51 -2.26
C ASN A 135 16.17 -23.09 -1.08
N GLN A 136 15.50 -23.53 -0.01
CA GLN A 136 16.13 -24.14 1.17
C GLN A 136 17.21 -23.25 1.83
N ILE A 137 16.99 -21.94 1.80
CA ILE A 137 17.84 -20.94 2.44
C ILE A 137 17.10 -20.24 3.57
N THR A 138 17.84 -19.65 4.50
CA THR A 138 17.27 -18.82 5.57
C THR A 138 17.05 -17.38 5.08
N PRO A 139 16.16 -16.59 5.71
CA PRO A 139 15.91 -15.22 5.30
C PRO A 139 17.15 -14.31 5.30
N ASP A 140 18.13 -14.54 6.19
CA ASP A 140 19.40 -13.80 6.21
C ASP A 140 20.27 -14.06 4.98
N MET A 141 20.20 -15.27 4.39
CA MET A 141 20.91 -15.60 3.15
C MET A 141 20.36 -14.86 1.93
N LEU A 142 19.15 -14.30 1.99
CA LEU A 142 18.59 -13.45 0.92
C LEU A 142 19.42 -12.17 0.70
N LEU A 143 20.23 -11.76 1.68
CA LEU A 143 21.13 -10.60 1.55
C LEU A 143 22.31 -10.87 0.60
N GLN A 144 22.56 -12.13 0.26
CA GLN A 144 23.74 -12.57 -0.48
C GLN A 144 23.38 -13.33 -1.77
N LEU A 145 22.19 -13.09 -2.31
CA LEU A 145 21.78 -13.69 -3.58
C LEU A 145 22.72 -13.26 -4.71
N ASP A 146 23.05 -14.20 -5.58
CA ASP A 146 23.64 -13.85 -6.87
C ASP A 146 22.62 -13.15 -7.78
N ALA A 147 23.09 -12.60 -8.90
CA ALA A 147 22.25 -11.83 -9.82
C ALA A 147 21.09 -12.64 -10.44
N ASP A 148 21.25 -13.95 -10.63
CA ASP A 148 20.20 -14.81 -11.18
C ASP A 148 19.09 -15.02 -10.15
N MET A 149 19.48 -15.34 -8.92
CA MET A 149 18.55 -15.55 -7.81
C MET A 149 17.85 -14.25 -7.38
N GLU A 150 18.55 -13.12 -7.38
CA GLU A 150 17.95 -11.81 -7.17
C GLU A 150 16.92 -11.50 -8.26
N GLY A 151 17.24 -11.79 -9.53
CA GLY A 151 16.31 -11.63 -10.66
C GLY A 151 15.01 -12.44 -10.47
N LYS A 152 15.12 -13.70 -10.02
CA LYS A 152 13.96 -14.55 -9.71
C LYS A 152 13.12 -14.02 -8.55
N LEU A 153 13.77 -13.51 -7.50
CA LEU A 153 13.10 -12.88 -6.36
C LEU A 153 12.32 -11.63 -6.79
N ILE A 154 12.94 -10.76 -7.60
CA ILE A 154 12.31 -9.56 -8.16
C ILE A 154 11.06 -9.93 -8.96
N ASP A 155 11.19 -10.89 -9.87
CA ASP A 155 10.09 -11.34 -10.72
C ASP A 155 8.93 -11.91 -9.91
N GLY A 156 9.26 -12.68 -8.88
CA GLY A 156 8.30 -13.28 -7.98
C GLY A 156 7.51 -12.28 -7.14
N ILE A 157 8.19 -11.30 -6.52
CA ILE A 157 7.53 -10.22 -5.78
C ILE A 157 6.67 -9.37 -6.72
N ALA A 158 7.17 -9.03 -7.92
CA ALA A 158 6.40 -8.26 -8.89
C ALA A 158 5.13 -9.00 -9.33
N GLN A 159 5.20 -10.33 -9.49
CA GLN A 159 4.05 -11.16 -9.82
C GLN A 159 3.03 -11.19 -8.67
N GLU A 160 3.48 -11.23 -7.43
CA GLU A 160 2.62 -11.10 -6.25
C GLU A 160 1.89 -9.76 -6.22
N TYR A 161 2.60 -8.65 -6.51
CA TYR A 161 1.98 -7.32 -6.63
C TYR A 161 0.94 -7.26 -7.74
N PHE A 162 1.18 -7.92 -8.88
CA PHE A 162 0.19 -7.96 -9.96
C PHE A 162 -1.08 -8.72 -9.55
N ILE A 163 -0.93 -9.85 -8.85
CA ILE A 163 -2.06 -10.59 -8.30
C ILE A 163 -2.84 -9.71 -7.31
N HIS A 164 -2.13 -9.00 -6.42
CA HIS A 164 -2.77 -8.07 -5.49
C HIS A 164 -3.52 -6.95 -6.20
N ALA A 165 -2.91 -6.33 -7.22
CA ALA A 165 -3.53 -5.25 -7.98
C ALA A 165 -4.79 -5.71 -8.72
N ARG A 166 -4.81 -6.95 -9.24
CA ARG A 166 -6.03 -7.55 -9.81
C ARG A 166 -7.13 -7.73 -8.76
N GLN A 167 -6.77 -8.11 -7.54
CA GLN A 167 -7.75 -8.19 -6.44
C GLN A 167 -8.26 -6.82 -6.02
N GLN A 168 -7.40 -5.79 -6.01
CA GLN A 168 -7.81 -4.41 -5.75
C GLN A 168 -8.83 -3.93 -6.78
N GLU A 169 -8.61 -4.18 -8.09
CA GLU A 169 -9.57 -3.82 -9.13
C GLU A 169 -10.96 -4.44 -8.92
N GLN A 170 -11.02 -5.67 -8.39
CA GLN A 170 -12.26 -6.38 -8.10
C GLN A 170 -12.96 -5.88 -6.83
N LYS A 171 -12.19 -5.46 -5.82
CA LYS A 171 -12.69 -5.17 -4.47
C LYS A 171 -12.81 -3.68 -4.15
N PHE A 172 -12.20 -2.80 -4.94
CA PHE A 172 -12.32 -1.37 -4.74
C PHE A 172 -13.76 -0.90 -4.96
N PRO A 173 -14.29 -0.03 -4.08
CA PRO A 173 -15.58 0.58 -4.31
C PRO A 173 -15.56 1.40 -5.61
N ARG A 174 -16.73 1.50 -6.25
CA ARG A 174 -16.88 2.37 -7.43
C ARG A 174 -16.76 3.82 -6.99
N VAL A 175 -15.98 4.62 -7.71
CA VAL A 175 -15.91 6.07 -7.50
C VAL A 175 -17.03 6.75 -8.29
N ASN A 176 -17.54 7.88 -7.79
CA ASN A 176 -18.55 8.64 -8.51
C ASN A 176 -17.91 9.34 -9.73
N ALA A 177 -18.41 9.06 -10.93
CA ALA A 177 -17.86 9.59 -12.18
C ALA A 177 -18.04 11.11 -12.34
N ALA A 178 -18.88 11.76 -11.52
CA ALA A 178 -19.00 13.21 -11.49
C ALA A 178 -17.76 13.90 -10.90
N ALA A 179 -16.83 13.16 -10.28
CA ALA A 179 -15.73 13.69 -9.50
C ALA A 179 -14.47 14.11 -10.28
N PHE A 180 -14.56 14.23 -11.62
CA PHE A 180 -13.47 14.80 -12.43
C PHE A 180 -13.42 16.34 -12.32
N ASP A 181 -14.57 16.99 -12.08
CA ASP A 181 -14.70 18.43 -11.88
C ASP A 181 -15.33 18.72 -10.51
N GLY A 182 -14.51 18.75 -9.44
CA GLY A 182 -14.84 19.23 -8.09
C GLY A 182 -16.29 19.05 -7.64
N PHE A 183 -16.65 17.85 -7.18
CA PHE A 183 -18.03 17.44 -6.87
C PHE A 183 -18.33 17.47 -5.37
N GLU A 184 -19.54 17.89 -5.00
CA GLU A 184 -20.07 17.85 -3.63
C GLU A 184 -20.94 16.61 -3.41
N GLY A 185 -20.69 15.89 -2.32
CA GLY A 185 -21.40 14.67 -1.94
C GLY A 185 -20.47 13.47 -1.78
N HIS A 186 -21.05 12.27 -1.69
CA HIS A 186 -20.26 11.08 -1.36
C HIS A 186 -19.27 10.68 -2.49
N PRO A 187 -17.98 10.43 -2.17
CA PRO A 187 -16.94 10.18 -3.18
C PRO A 187 -17.10 8.84 -3.90
N PHE A 188 -17.82 7.90 -3.30
CA PHE A 188 -18.08 6.58 -3.89
C PHE A 188 -19.51 6.49 -4.41
N GLY A 189 -19.69 5.80 -5.53
CA GLY A 189 -21.01 5.55 -6.10
C GLY A 189 -21.84 4.62 -5.21
N MET A 190 -23.14 4.89 -5.08
CA MET A 190 -24.08 3.98 -4.42
C MET A 190 -24.26 2.71 -5.29
N TYR A 191 -24.42 1.56 -4.63
CA TYR A 191 -24.75 0.29 -5.29
C TYR A 191 -26.19 0.28 -5.80
#